data_AF-A0A4V4HWG4-F1
#
_entry.id   AF-A0A4V4HWG4-F1
#
_cell.length_a   1.000
_cell.length_b   1.000
_cell.length_c   1.000
_cell.angle_alpha   90.00
_cell.angle_beta   90.00
_cell.angle_gamma   90.00
#
_symmetry.space_group_name_H-M   'P 1'
#
loop_
_entity.id
_entity.type
_entity.pdbx_description
1 polymer ?
#
loop_
_entity_poly.entity_id
_entity_poly.type
_entity_poly.pdbx_seq_one_letter_code
_entity_poly.pdbx_strand_id
1 'polypeptide(L)'
;MISMESVLQDCQMYIDFLQKCDRGYFLTRGVLDKNVEIVRKEYSVAQRKPKTIGQELHDSLNMHFNEIFGWPVRNGLFCYGIRIDLEKEIKDLGYGKTHLLFPCGEFRYIYDPDIFDLASFHFKFKKNHEDGPNFQNFIEKINYLDSGLSDYISKVHYECRSVEVMLNCTSYYLLDLKYSKDLIPIIWGA
;
A
#
# COMPACT_ATOMS: atom_id res chain seq x y z
N MET A 1 -6.41 -24.12 9.52
CA MET A 1 -7.03 -22.78 9.58
C MET A 1 -5.96 -21.83 10.07
N ILE A 2 -5.78 -20.67 9.43
CA ILE A 2 -4.80 -19.68 9.89
C ILE A 2 -5.32 -19.07 11.19
N SER A 3 -4.52 -19.05 12.26
CA SER A 3 -4.89 -18.41 13.53
C SER A 3 -4.41 -16.96 13.57
N MET A 4 -5.07 -16.14 14.40
CA MET A 4 -4.62 -14.75 14.63
C MET A 4 -3.23 -14.71 15.26
N GLU A 5 -2.92 -15.67 16.14
CA GLU A 5 -1.58 -15.83 16.74
C GLU A 5 -0.50 -16.00 15.65
N SER A 6 -0.76 -16.80 14.62
CA SER A 6 0.17 -16.97 13.50
C SER A 6 0.38 -15.66 12.73
N VAL A 7 -0.68 -14.87 12.53
CA VAL A 7 -0.58 -13.56 11.86
C VAL A 7 0.30 -12.61 12.67
N LEU A 8 0.07 -12.50 13.98
CA LEU A 8 0.83 -11.62 14.87
C LEU A 8 2.32 -12.02 14.90
N GLN A 9 2.60 -13.32 14.97
CA GLN A 9 3.95 -13.86 14.97
C GLN A 9 4.69 -13.58 13.64
N ASP A 10 4.08 -13.93 12.50
CA ASP A 10 4.71 -13.80 11.19
C ASP A 10 4.90 -12.33 10.78
N CYS A 11 4.07 -11.42 11.31
CA CYS A 11 4.04 -10.01 10.92
C CYS A 11 4.60 -9.08 12.00
N GLN A 12 5.39 -9.60 12.95
CA GLN A 12 5.87 -8.83 14.11
C GLN A 12 6.51 -7.49 13.72
N MET A 13 7.34 -7.46 12.67
CA MET A 13 7.98 -6.22 12.23
C MET A 13 6.97 -5.15 11.75
N TYR A 14 5.85 -5.58 11.18
CA TYR A 14 4.76 -4.69 10.82
C TYR A 14 3.93 -4.26 12.03
N ILE A 15 3.75 -5.14 13.03
CA ILE A 15 3.13 -4.75 14.31
C ILE A 15 3.97 -3.64 14.97
N ASP A 16 5.29 -3.79 15.02
CA ASP A 16 6.20 -2.79 15.57
C ASP A 16 6.14 -1.47 14.79
N PHE A 17 5.89 -1.52 13.47
CA PHE A 17 5.63 -0.35 12.64
C PHE A 17 4.29 0.31 13.01
N LEU A 18 3.21 -0.46 13.15
CA LEU A 18 1.88 0.04 13.49
C LEU A 18 1.86 0.72 14.87
N GLN A 19 2.61 0.20 15.83
CA GLN A 19 2.73 0.79 17.18
C GLN A 19 3.34 2.20 17.19
N LYS A 20 4.04 2.60 16.12
CA LYS A 20 4.55 3.97 15.93
C LYS A 20 3.54 4.91 15.28
N CYS A 21 2.43 4.37 14.79
CA CYS A 21 1.34 5.12 14.19
C CYS A 21 0.29 5.45 15.24
N ASP A 22 -0.54 6.47 14.97
CA ASP A 22 -1.75 6.71 15.74
C ASP A 22 -2.67 5.48 15.72
N ARG A 23 -3.43 5.30 16.81
CA ARG A 23 -4.27 4.12 17.00
C ARG A 23 -5.30 3.97 15.88
N GLY A 24 -5.44 2.75 15.35
CA GLY A 24 -6.46 2.41 14.36
C GLY A 24 -6.02 2.55 12.89
N TYR A 25 -4.77 2.96 12.65
CA TYR A 25 -4.20 2.95 11.30
C TYR A 25 -3.77 1.56 10.86
N PHE A 26 -4.12 1.18 9.63
CA PHE A 26 -3.64 -0.03 8.99
C PHE A 26 -3.37 0.23 7.51
N LEU A 27 -2.40 -0.48 6.95
CA LEU A 27 -2.34 -0.71 5.51
C LEU A 27 -3.51 -1.61 5.09
N THR A 28 -4.14 -1.23 4.00
CA THR A 28 -5.31 -1.93 3.45
C THR A 28 -5.16 -2.13 1.96
N ARG A 29 -5.84 -3.14 1.43
CA ARG A 29 -5.86 -3.41 0.00
C ARG A 29 -7.23 -3.95 -0.44
N GLY A 30 -7.73 -3.43 -1.56
CA GLY A 30 -8.88 -4.00 -2.25
C GLY A 30 -8.53 -5.30 -2.96
N VAL A 31 -9.38 -6.32 -2.79
CA VAL A 31 -9.33 -7.56 -3.58
C VAL A 31 -10.71 -7.92 -4.11
N LEU A 32 -10.75 -8.52 -5.29
CA LEU A 32 -11.99 -8.95 -5.95
C LEU A 32 -12.68 -10.11 -5.21
N ASP A 33 -11.91 -10.91 -4.49
CA ASP A 33 -12.45 -12.00 -3.69
C ASP A 33 -13.13 -11.45 -2.43
N LYS A 34 -14.44 -11.65 -2.32
CA LYS A 34 -15.28 -11.14 -1.23
C LYS A 34 -15.30 -12.06 -0.02
N ASN A 35 -14.84 -13.30 -0.15
CA ASN A 35 -14.97 -14.36 0.86
C ASN A 35 -13.68 -14.58 1.65
N VAL A 36 -12.72 -13.67 1.55
CA VAL A 36 -11.49 -13.72 2.35
C VAL A 36 -11.83 -13.37 3.80
N GLU A 37 -11.72 -14.36 4.69
CA GLU A 37 -11.69 -14.12 6.13
C GLU A 37 -10.25 -13.84 6.59
N ILE A 38 -9.39 -14.85 6.50
CA ILE A 38 -7.94 -14.73 6.69
C ILE A 38 -7.27 -15.59 5.62
N VAL A 39 -6.44 -14.99 4.78
CA VAL A 39 -5.68 -15.72 3.75
C VAL A 39 -4.24 -15.26 3.73
N ARG A 40 -3.32 -16.22 3.64
CA ARG A 40 -1.90 -15.96 3.35
C ARG A 40 -1.67 -16.01 1.85
N LYS A 41 -0.91 -15.06 1.31
CA LYS A 41 -0.51 -15.03 -0.09
C LYS A 41 1.00 -14.92 -0.19
N GLU A 42 1.57 -15.75 -1.05
CA GLU A 42 2.94 -15.60 -1.50
C GLU A 42 3.00 -14.50 -2.57
N TYR A 43 4.07 -13.71 -2.52
CA TYR A 43 4.29 -12.56 -3.38
C TYR A 43 5.68 -12.59 -3.98
N SER A 44 5.76 -12.37 -5.29
CA SER A 44 7.02 -12.20 -5.96
C SER A 44 6.98 -10.94 -6.81
N VAL A 45 7.87 -10.02 -6.49
CA VAL A 45 8.14 -8.82 -7.27
C VAL A 45 8.55 -9.17 -8.72
N ALA A 46 9.21 -10.31 -8.96
CA ALA A 46 9.65 -10.67 -10.30
C ALA A 46 8.50 -11.03 -11.27
N GLN A 47 7.31 -11.38 -10.76
CA GLN A 47 6.27 -12.04 -11.56
C GLN A 47 5.11 -11.12 -11.95
N ARG A 48 5.16 -9.82 -11.61
CA ARG A 48 4.03 -8.93 -11.78
C ARG A 48 4.00 -8.31 -13.19
N LYS A 49 2.82 -8.40 -13.83
CA LYS A 49 2.50 -7.66 -15.06
C LYS A 49 1.64 -6.43 -14.75
N PRO A 50 1.85 -5.28 -15.42
CA PRO A 50 0.99 -4.12 -15.27
C PRO A 50 -0.41 -4.40 -15.84
N LYS A 51 -1.43 -3.85 -15.18
CA LYS A 51 -2.83 -3.95 -15.64
C LYS A 51 -3.31 -2.68 -16.35
N THR A 52 -2.79 -1.53 -15.96
CA THR A 52 -3.39 -0.22 -16.24
C THR A 52 -2.46 0.68 -17.06
N ILE A 53 -1.19 0.75 -16.67
CA ILE A 53 -0.15 1.45 -17.43
C ILE A 53 0.47 0.48 -18.45
N GLY A 54 0.92 0.98 -19.60
CA GLY A 54 1.57 0.16 -20.63
C GLY A 54 2.87 -0.47 -20.11
N GLN A 55 3.25 -1.61 -20.69
CA GLN A 55 4.43 -2.38 -20.29
C GLN A 55 5.72 -1.54 -20.37
N GLU A 56 5.90 -0.78 -21.45
CA GLU A 56 7.09 0.07 -21.65
C GLU A 56 7.27 1.11 -20.54
N LEU A 57 6.21 1.87 -20.22
CA LEU A 57 6.25 2.86 -19.14
C LEU A 57 6.45 2.18 -17.77
N HIS A 58 5.80 1.04 -17.56
CA HIS A 58 5.95 0.27 -16.32
C HIS A 58 7.38 -0.21 -16.10
N ASP A 59 8.02 -0.74 -17.14
CA ASP A 59 9.42 -1.18 -17.09
C ASP A 59 10.37 0.00 -16.90
N SER A 60 10.13 1.12 -17.60
CA SER A 60 10.91 2.35 -17.43
C SER A 60 10.86 2.87 -16.00
N LEU A 61 9.67 2.94 -15.40
CA LEU A 61 9.49 3.30 -14.00
C LEU A 61 10.20 2.32 -13.06
N ASN A 62 10.12 1.01 -13.33
CA ASN A 62 10.83 0.00 -12.55
C ASN A 62 12.35 0.17 -12.61
N MET A 63 12.92 0.50 -13.78
CA MET A 63 14.36 0.78 -13.90
C MET A 63 14.74 1.99 -13.04
N HIS A 64 14.03 3.10 -13.19
CA HIS A 64 14.28 4.31 -12.41
C HIS A 64 14.18 4.06 -10.89
N PHE A 65 13.11 3.41 -10.45
CA PHE A 65 12.95 3.08 -9.04
C PHE A 65 13.99 2.08 -8.52
N ASN A 66 14.45 1.17 -9.37
CA ASN A 66 15.50 0.23 -8.99
C ASN A 66 16.86 0.93 -8.85
N GLU A 67 17.14 1.99 -9.61
CA GLU A 67 18.35 2.79 -9.43
C GLU A 67 18.35 3.55 -8.09
N ILE A 68 17.20 4.09 -7.68
CA ILE A 68 17.09 4.89 -6.44
C ILE A 68 16.94 4.00 -5.21
N PHE A 69 16.02 3.04 -5.26
CA PHE A 69 15.61 2.24 -4.11
C PHE A 69 16.16 0.81 -4.16
N GLY A 70 16.80 0.37 -5.24
CA GLY A 70 17.34 -0.99 -5.34
C GLY A 70 16.28 -2.07 -5.50
N TRP A 71 15.06 -1.74 -5.92
CA TRP A 71 14.04 -2.73 -6.30
C TRP A 71 13.01 -2.17 -7.31
N PRO A 72 12.39 -3.02 -8.15
CA PRO A 72 11.43 -2.58 -9.15
C PRO A 72 10.05 -2.31 -8.52
N VAL A 73 9.87 -1.08 -8.02
CA VAL A 73 8.73 -0.63 -7.21
C VAL A 73 7.36 -0.84 -7.84
N ARG A 74 7.21 -0.69 -9.16
CA ARG A 74 5.92 -0.90 -9.83
C ARG A 74 5.53 -2.38 -9.90
N ASN A 75 6.45 -3.26 -9.53
CA ASN A 75 6.17 -4.65 -9.21
C ASN A 75 5.94 -4.89 -7.72
N GLY A 76 5.79 -3.85 -6.90
CA GLY A 76 5.42 -3.95 -5.50
C GLY A 76 3.93 -4.13 -5.29
N LEU A 77 3.54 -4.52 -4.08
CA LEU A 77 2.18 -4.65 -3.62
C LEU A 77 1.62 -3.26 -3.26
N PHE A 78 0.70 -2.74 -4.08
CA PHE A 78 0.01 -1.48 -3.79
C PHE A 78 -0.99 -1.61 -2.64
N CYS A 79 -0.96 -0.67 -1.70
CA CYS A 79 -1.86 -0.61 -0.56
C CYS A 79 -2.08 0.84 -0.14
N TYR A 80 -2.98 1.06 0.81
CA TYR A 80 -3.34 2.39 1.28
C TYR A 80 -3.36 2.40 2.80
N GLY A 81 -2.78 3.41 3.43
CA GLY A 81 -2.96 3.67 4.85
C GLY A 81 -4.35 4.23 5.11
N ILE A 82 -5.15 3.54 5.91
CA ILE A 82 -6.51 3.95 6.27
C ILE A 82 -6.68 3.85 7.78
N ARG A 83 -7.41 4.81 8.35
CA ARG A 83 -7.87 4.76 9.72
C ARG A 83 -9.20 4.02 9.81
N ILE A 84 -9.20 2.87 10.46
CA ILE A 84 -10.33 1.91 10.36
C ILE A 84 -11.38 2.10 11.44
N ASP A 85 -11.01 2.70 12.57
CA ASP A 85 -11.97 3.12 13.60
C ASP A 85 -12.89 4.27 13.13
N LEU A 86 -12.56 4.91 12.00
CA LEU A 86 -13.41 5.89 11.33
C LEU A 86 -14.13 5.23 10.14
N GLU A 87 -15.21 4.48 10.43
CA GLU A 87 -16.00 3.68 9.46
C GLU A 87 -16.41 4.41 8.15
N LYS A 88 -16.40 5.76 8.13
CA LYS A 88 -16.74 6.59 6.96
C LYS A 88 -15.65 6.65 5.89
N GLU A 89 -14.42 6.25 6.19
CA GLU A 89 -13.26 6.42 5.30
C GLU A 89 -13.04 5.24 4.35
N ILE A 90 -13.66 4.09 4.62
CA ILE A 90 -13.54 2.89 3.76
C ILE A 90 -14.53 3.01 2.59
N LYS A 91 -14.32 4.00 1.72
CA LYS A 91 -15.01 4.04 0.42
C LYS A 91 -14.43 2.94 -0.47
N ASP A 92 -15.31 2.30 -1.24
CA ASP A 92 -14.91 1.36 -2.28
C ASP A 92 -13.97 2.10 -3.25
N LEU A 93 -12.67 1.81 -3.17
CA LEU A 93 -11.65 2.39 -4.04
C LEU A 93 -11.76 1.85 -5.49
N GLY A 94 -12.81 1.08 -5.80
CA GLY A 94 -13.03 0.45 -7.10
C GLY A 94 -12.21 -0.83 -7.28
N TYR A 95 -11.56 -1.31 -6.22
CA TYR A 95 -10.65 -2.45 -6.25
C TYR A 95 -11.21 -3.71 -5.57
N GLY A 96 -12.52 -3.73 -5.29
CA GLY A 96 -13.21 -4.83 -4.63
C GLY A 96 -13.31 -4.64 -3.12
N LYS A 97 -13.48 -5.74 -2.39
CA LYS A 97 -13.62 -5.68 -0.92
C LYS A 97 -12.27 -5.33 -0.29
N THR A 98 -12.27 -4.31 0.56
CA THR A 98 -11.09 -3.87 1.31
C THR A 98 -10.78 -4.85 2.44
N HIS A 99 -9.50 -5.18 2.59
CA HIS A 99 -8.98 -6.04 3.65
C HIS A 99 -7.79 -5.36 4.33
N LEU A 100 -7.54 -5.72 5.58
CA LEU A 100 -6.29 -5.37 6.25
C LEU A 100 -5.15 -6.12 5.57
N LEU A 101 -4.02 -5.45 5.39
CA LEU A 101 -2.81 -6.02 4.84
C LEU A 101 -1.75 -6.13 5.92
N PHE A 102 -1.21 -7.33 6.11
CA PHE A 102 -0.15 -7.63 7.08
C PHE A 102 1.02 -8.30 6.35
N PRO A 103 2.07 -7.55 5.98
CA PRO A 103 3.27 -8.15 5.37
C PRO A 103 4.02 -9.02 6.39
N CYS A 104 4.45 -10.19 5.94
CA CYS A 104 5.20 -11.14 6.78
C CYS A 104 6.70 -10.86 6.70
N GLY A 105 7.39 -10.97 7.85
CA GLY A 105 8.83 -10.82 7.94
C GLY A 105 9.32 -9.42 7.54
N GLU A 106 10.47 -9.38 6.88
CA GLU A 106 11.03 -8.13 6.36
C GLU A 106 10.20 -7.58 5.19
N PHE A 107 9.89 -6.30 5.25
CA PHE A 107 9.24 -5.56 4.18
C PHE A 107 9.91 -4.21 3.98
N ARG A 108 9.81 -3.70 2.76
CA ARG A 108 10.21 -2.34 2.37
C ARG A 108 9.01 -1.64 1.79
N TYR A 109 8.98 -0.32 1.82
CA TYR A 109 7.92 0.44 1.19
C TYR A 109 8.49 1.69 0.54
N ILE A 110 7.74 2.24 -0.42
CA ILE A 110 7.84 3.64 -0.77
C ILE A 110 6.45 4.25 -0.88
N TYR A 111 6.35 5.56 -0.73
CA TYR A 111 5.14 6.33 -0.97
C TYR A 111 5.51 7.74 -1.43
N ASP A 112 4.54 8.47 -1.95
CA ASP A 112 4.69 9.90 -2.20
C ASP A 112 3.54 10.65 -1.51
N PRO A 113 3.84 11.70 -0.72
CA PRO A 113 2.81 12.41 0.05
C PRO A 113 1.83 13.22 -0.81
N ASP A 114 2.18 13.53 -2.06
CA ASP A 114 1.42 14.35 -2.99
C ASP A 114 0.69 13.53 -4.06
N ILE A 115 1.05 12.25 -4.23
CA ILE A 115 0.45 11.35 -5.21
C ILE A 115 -0.42 10.31 -4.53
N PHE A 116 -1.72 10.51 -4.69
CA PHE A 116 -2.73 9.56 -4.23
C PHE A 116 -2.65 8.20 -4.92
N ASP A 117 -2.52 8.17 -6.26
CA ASP A 117 -2.52 6.95 -7.07
C ASP A 117 -1.79 7.22 -8.39
N LEU A 118 -0.73 6.47 -8.68
CA LEU A 118 0.13 6.77 -9.82
C LEU A 118 -0.57 6.57 -11.17
N ALA A 119 -1.44 5.56 -11.28
CA ALA A 119 -2.15 5.26 -12.52
C ALA A 119 -3.17 6.36 -12.84
N SER A 120 -3.93 6.79 -11.84
CA SER A 120 -4.88 7.89 -11.93
C SER A 120 -4.18 9.20 -12.25
N PHE A 121 -3.01 9.42 -11.65
CA PHE A 121 -2.17 10.58 -11.93
C PHE A 121 -1.67 10.57 -13.39
N HIS A 122 -1.18 9.42 -13.90
CA HIS A 122 -0.80 9.24 -15.30
C HIS A 122 -1.92 9.57 -16.29
N PHE A 123 -3.14 9.06 -16.06
CA PHE A 123 -4.27 9.35 -16.95
C PHE A 123 -4.65 10.83 -16.96
N LYS A 124 -4.65 11.48 -15.79
CA LYS A 124 -4.89 12.93 -15.69
C LYS A 124 -3.80 13.71 -16.40
N PHE A 125 -2.54 13.32 -16.22
CA PHE A 125 -1.40 13.95 -16.87
C PHE A 125 -1.54 13.88 -18.40
N LYS A 126 -1.75 12.68 -18.94
CA LYS A 126 -1.92 12.45 -20.39
C LYS A 126 -3.07 13.25 -20.99
N LYS A 127 -4.20 13.34 -20.28
CA LYS A 127 -5.36 14.13 -20.73
C LYS A 127 -5.06 15.63 -20.81
N ASN A 128 -4.21 16.15 -19.92
CA ASN A 128 -3.93 17.57 -19.82
C ASN A 128 -2.71 18.02 -20.63
N HIS A 129 -1.91 17.08 -21.15
CA HIS A 129 -0.61 17.32 -21.76
C HIS A 129 -0.43 16.47 -23.01
N GLU A 130 -1.33 16.62 -23.99
CA GLU A 130 -1.22 15.89 -25.26
C GLU A 130 0.12 16.18 -25.98
N ASP A 131 0.64 17.40 -25.84
CA ASP A 131 1.95 17.85 -26.39
C ASP A 131 3.02 18.16 -25.31
N GLY A 132 2.77 17.80 -24.04
CA GLY A 132 3.61 18.23 -22.92
C GLY A 132 4.84 17.35 -22.62
N PRO A 133 5.58 17.62 -21.53
CA PRO A 133 6.76 16.85 -21.18
C PRO A 133 6.41 15.37 -20.98
N ASN A 134 7.33 14.47 -21.36
CA ASN A 134 7.14 13.03 -21.14
C ASN A 134 6.83 12.77 -19.66
N PHE A 135 5.75 12.02 -19.40
CA PHE A 135 5.31 11.64 -18.06
C PHE A 135 6.46 11.06 -17.21
N GLN A 136 7.38 10.32 -17.83
CA GLN A 136 8.56 9.80 -17.15
C GLN A 136 9.40 10.92 -16.51
N ASN A 137 9.72 11.99 -17.26
CA ASN A 137 10.51 13.11 -16.76
C ASN A 137 9.83 13.86 -15.61
N PHE A 138 8.49 13.77 -15.54
CA PHE A 138 7.75 14.30 -14.40
C PHE A 138 7.93 13.39 -13.18
N ILE A 139 7.82 12.07 -13.36
CA ILE A 139 7.99 11.08 -12.29
C ILE A 139 9.40 11.11 -11.69
N GLU A 140 10.43 11.32 -12.51
CA GLU A 140 11.81 11.44 -12.04
C GLU A 140 12.05 12.66 -11.12
N LYS A 141 11.10 13.60 -11.07
CA LYS A 141 11.16 14.80 -10.21
C LYS A 141 10.30 14.67 -8.96
N ILE A 142 9.55 13.58 -8.84
CA ILE A 142 8.67 13.31 -7.70
C ILE A 142 9.50 12.79 -6.53
N ASN A 143 9.17 13.23 -5.32
CA ASN A 143 9.95 12.95 -4.12
C ASN A 143 9.37 11.75 -3.36
N TYR A 144 9.59 10.56 -3.92
CA TYR A 144 9.23 9.32 -3.23
C TYR A 144 10.08 9.11 -1.97
N LEU A 145 9.41 8.70 -0.90
CA LEU A 145 9.98 8.47 0.42
C LEU A 145 9.90 6.98 0.77
N ASP A 146 10.98 6.44 1.34
CA ASP A 146 11.08 5.07 1.87
C ASP A 146 11.13 5.02 3.41
N SER A 147 10.87 6.16 4.04
CA SER A 147 10.87 6.35 5.50
C SER A 147 9.81 7.37 5.90
N GLY A 148 9.48 7.43 7.20
CA GLY A 148 8.53 8.41 7.74
C GLY A 148 7.05 8.12 7.44
N LEU A 149 6.72 6.95 6.87
CA LEU A 149 5.33 6.60 6.56
C LEU A 149 4.44 6.59 7.80
N SER A 150 4.91 6.08 8.94
CA SER A 150 4.14 6.05 10.21
C SER A 150 3.72 7.45 10.64
N ASP A 151 4.66 8.40 10.57
CA ASP A 151 4.43 9.80 10.96
C ASP A 151 3.49 10.49 9.96
N TYR A 152 3.66 10.19 8.67
CA TYR A 152 2.81 10.72 7.62
C TYR A 152 1.36 10.27 7.78
N ILE A 153 1.12 8.95 7.86
CA ILE A 153 -0.26 8.44 7.94
C ILE A 153 -0.97 8.90 9.22
N SER A 154 -0.24 9.06 10.31
CA SER A 154 -0.77 9.57 11.59
C SER A 154 -1.21 11.05 11.49
N LYS A 155 -0.45 11.88 10.77
CA LYS A 155 -0.74 13.33 10.67
C LYS A 155 -1.85 13.70 9.69
N VAL A 156 -2.14 12.85 8.70
CA VAL A 156 -3.11 13.15 7.61
C VAL A 156 -4.58 13.02 8.07
N HIS A 157 -4.81 12.93 9.38
CA HIS A 157 -6.02 12.55 10.12
C HIS A 157 -7.38 13.15 9.73
N TYR A 158 -7.49 14.12 8.80
CA TYR A 158 -8.77 14.80 8.54
C TYR A 158 -9.04 15.19 7.09
N GLU A 159 -8.05 15.14 6.19
CA GLU A 159 -8.21 15.64 4.80
C GLU A 159 -7.97 14.57 3.74
N CYS A 160 -8.66 13.43 3.91
CA CYS A 160 -9.32 12.72 2.80
C CYS A 160 -8.44 12.22 1.63
N ARG A 161 -7.14 11.95 1.83
CA ARG A 161 -6.30 11.33 0.78
C ARG A 161 -5.39 10.25 1.36
N SER A 162 -5.84 9.01 1.26
CA SER A 162 -4.97 7.85 1.47
C SER A 162 -3.96 7.76 0.32
N VAL A 163 -2.67 7.92 0.59
CA VAL A 163 -1.64 7.77 -0.45
C VAL A 163 -1.44 6.31 -0.84
N GLU A 164 -1.14 6.06 -2.12
CA GLU A 164 -0.71 4.74 -2.60
C GLU A 164 0.67 4.44 -2.01
N VAL A 165 0.74 3.39 -1.22
CA VAL A 165 1.97 2.81 -0.68
C VAL A 165 2.35 1.61 -1.52
N MET A 166 3.57 1.61 -2.05
CA MET A 166 4.17 0.49 -2.76
C MET A 166 5.00 -0.35 -1.82
N LEU A 167 4.55 -1.58 -1.55
CA LEU A 167 5.18 -2.47 -0.57
C LEU A 167 5.96 -3.60 -1.25
N ASN A 168 7.12 -3.95 -0.71
CA ASN A 168 7.93 -5.10 -1.10
C ASN A 168 8.02 -6.07 0.07
N CYS A 169 7.47 -7.27 -0.09
CA CYS A 169 7.54 -8.36 0.89
C CYS A 169 7.51 -9.71 0.14
N THR A 170 7.85 -10.81 0.81
CA THR A 170 7.79 -12.16 0.20
C THR A 170 6.41 -12.81 0.35
N SER A 171 5.71 -12.50 1.43
CA SER A 171 4.36 -12.98 1.69
C SER A 171 3.60 -12.00 2.56
N TYR A 172 2.28 -12.13 2.58
CA TYR A 172 1.42 -11.28 3.39
C TYR A 172 0.11 -11.98 3.73
N TYR A 173 -0.52 -11.54 4.81
CA TYR A 173 -1.90 -11.88 5.12
C TYR A 173 -2.86 -10.79 4.64
N LEU A 174 -4.04 -11.23 4.19
CA LEU A 174 -5.22 -10.38 4.05
C LEU A 174 -6.25 -10.83 5.08
N LEU A 175 -6.73 -9.88 5.88
CA LEU A 175 -7.74 -10.11 6.91
C LEU A 175 -8.97 -9.27 6.60
N ASP A 176 -10.15 -9.85 6.83
CA ASP A 176 -11.39 -9.08 6.82
C ASP A 176 -11.31 -7.92 7.82
N LEU A 177 -11.89 -6.77 7.46
CA LEU A 177 -11.91 -5.57 8.30
C LEU A 177 -12.53 -5.80 9.68
N LYS A 178 -13.42 -6.80 9.84
CA LYS A 178 -14.03 -7.16 11.12
C LYS A 178 -12.98 -7.47 12.20
N TYR A 179 -11.81 -8.00 11.82
CA TYR A 179 -10.74 -8.34 12.76
C TYR A 179 -10.04 -7.11 13.34
N SER A 180 -10.24 -5.91 12.78
CA SER A 180 -9.65 -4.68 13.33
C SER A 180 -10.06 -4.43 14.78
N LYS A 181 -11.30 -4.78 15.17
CA LYS A 181 -11.80 -4.61 16.54
C LYS A 181 -11.01 -5.43 17.56
N ASP A 182 -10.59 -6.63 17.18
CA ASP A 182 -9.79 -7.52 18.03
C ASP A 182 -8.31 -7.13 17.99
N LEU A 183 -7.82 -6.67 16.84
CA LEU A 183 -6.41 -6.31 16.64
C LEU A 183 -6.01 -5.00 17.30
N ILE A 184 -6.88 -3.99 17.28
CA ILE A 184 -6.58 -2.68 17.87
C ILE A 184 -6.13 -2.77 19.34
N PRO A 185 -6.87 -3.43 20.26
CA PRO A 185 -6.43 -3.54 21.65
C PRO A 185 -5.17 -4.39 21.83
N ILE A 186 -4.89 -5.33 20.92
CA ILE A 186 -3.66 -6.14 20.95
C ILE A 186 -2.45 -5.29 20.56
N ILE A 187 -2.57 -4.50 19.49
CA ILE A 187 -1.45 -3.75 18.92
C ILE A 187 -1.11 -2.51 19.75
N TRP A 188 -2.12 -1.71 20.12
CA TRP A 188 -1.93 -0.43 20.81
C TRP A 188 -2.30 -0.45 22.30
N GLY A 189 -2.68 -1.61 22.84
CA GLY A 189 -3.21 -1.71 24.20
C GLY A 189 -4.67 -1.23 24.31
N ALA A 190 -5.25 -1.48 25.48
CA ALA A 190 -6.60 -1.03 25.84
C ALA A 190 -6.66 0.49 25.98
#